data_AF-A0A6H5IZ79-F1
#
_entry.id   AF-A0A6H5IZ79-F1
#
_cell.length_a   1.000
_cell.length_b   1.000
_cell.length_c   1.000
_cell.angle_alpha   90.00
_cell.angle_beta   90.00
_cell.angle_gamma   90.00
#
_symmetry.space_group_name_H-M   'P 1'
#
loop_
_entity.id
_entity.type
_entity.pdbx_description
1 polymer ?
#
loop_
_entity_poly.entity_id
_entity_poly.type
_entity_poly.pdbx_seq_one_letter_code
_entity_poly.pdbx_strand_id
1 'polypeptide(L)'
;MCDDKSKTLELDARDKLGRTPLQLAVVHSLPHAVDVLLARGADIASFEFPTAAYFVERFESPSSSIASKLASVSRVLAVVRNLEKTGFKLDQSDALIIMNYFDWCRLLDKPADFEENWYQKEEFGEKAFSLVINSWLSLLDLIQLKPKDAENLVNYKDYCELSRSEEFSKLPVKYVEACVWHLCDTMSSGFFQRYALEPLREQMHQRVRIRCCEKILEQLKNQ
;
A
#
# COMPACT_ATOMS: atom_id res chain seq x y z
N MET A 1 -28.59 23.44 -32.79
CA MET A 1 -28.99 22.11 -32.27
C MET A 1 -27.73 21.49 -31.71
N CYS A 2 -27.67 21.30 -30.39
CA CYS A 2 -26.50 20.73 -29.73
C CYS A 2 -26.47 19.24 -30.01
N ASP A 3 -25.48 18.78 -30.77
CA ASP A 3 -25.17 17.35 -30.86
C ASP A 3 -24.56 16.91 -29.52
N ASP A 4 -25.44 16.36 -28.70
CA ASP A 4 -25.14 15.63 -27.49
C ASP A 4 -24.34 14.36 -27.85
N LYS A 5 -23.02 14.52 -28.02
CA LYS A 5 -22.08 13.40 -28.10
C LYS A 5 -21.82 12.84 -26.70
N SER A 6 -22.87 12.35 -26.04
CA SER A 6 -22.71 11.27 -25.07
C SER A 6 -22.26 10.03 -25.84
N LYS A 7 -20.96 9.99 -26.20
CA LYS A 7 -20.30 8.72 -26.50
C LYS A 7 -20.46 7.89 -25.24
N THR A 8 -21.35 6.90 -25.28
CA THR A 8 -21.41 5.85 -24.26
C THR A 8 -20.03 5.24 -24.19
N LEU A 9 -19.25 5.63 -23.17
CA LEU A 9 -17.92 5.10 -22.95
C LEU A 9 -18.12 3.63 -22.59
N GLU A 10 -17.61 2.73 -23.41
CA GLU A 10 -17.68 1.29 -23.14
C GLU A 10 -16.70 0.97 -22.01
N LEU A 11 -17.21 0.95 -20.77
CA LEU A 11 -16.39 0.85 -19.55
C LEU A 11 -15.73 -0.51 -19.37
N ASP A 12 -16.30 -1.56 -19.97
CA ASP A 12 -15.85 -2.95 -19.87
C ASP A 12 -15.29 -3.48 -21.20
N ALA A 13 -15.01 -2.57 -22.15
CA ALA A 13 -14.34 -2.92 -23.40
C ALA A 13 -13.03 -3.65 -23.09
N ARG A 14 -12.75 -4.73 -23.81
CA ARG A 14 -11.52 -5.52 -23.60
C ARG A 14 -10.44 -5.11 -24.57
N ASP A 15 -9.22 -4.94 -24.07
CA ASP A 15 -8.05 -4.74 -24.93
C ASP A 15 -7.63 -6.04 -25.64
N LYS A 16 -6.52 -5.99 -26.39
CA LYS A 16 -6.01 -7.15 -27.14
C LYS A 16 -5.60 -8.33 -26.26
N LEU A 17 -5.40 -8.12 -24.96
CA LEU A 17 -5.08 -9.14 -23.97
C LEU A 17 -6.32 -9.54 -23.15
N GLY A 18 -7.50 -9.09 -23.54
CA GLY A 18 -8.76 -9.42 -22.86
C GLY A 18 -9.03 -8.60 -21.60
N ARG A 19 -8.30 -7.51 -21.36
CA ARG A 19 -8.35 -6.75 -20.10
C ARG A 19 -9.34 -5.59 -20.18
N THR A 20 -10.11 -5.39 -19.12
CA THR A 20 -10.99 -4.21 -18.98
C THR A 20 -10.21 -2.97 -18.54
N PRO A 21 -10.73 -1.75 -18.77
CA PRO A 21 -10.19 -0.52 -18.20
C PRO A 21 -9.97 -0.59 -16.69
N LEU A 22 -10.86 -1.26 -15.96
CA LEU A 22 -10.74 -1.43 -14.51
C LEU A 22 -9.52 -2.29 -14.16
N GLN A 23 -9.30 -3.41 -14.86
CA GLN A 23 -8.11 -4.24 -14.68
C GLN A 23 -6.81 -3.48 -15.00
N LEU A 24 -6.80 -2.69 -16.08
CA LEU A 24 -5.66 -1.83 -16.41
C LEU A 24 -5.38 -0.80 -15.30
N ALA A 25 -6.43 -0.18 -14.74
CA ALA A 25 -6.27 0.77 -13.65
C ALA A 25 -5.70 0.11 -12.37
N VAL A 26 -6.08 -1.14 -12.07
CA VAL A 26 -5.55 -1.92 -10.95
C VAL A 26 -4.07 -2.27 -11.18
N VAL A 27 -3.72 -2.81 -12.35
CA VAL A 27 -2.33 -3.13 -12.73
C VAL A 27 -1.43 -1.91 -12.63
N HIS A 28 -1.89 -0.75 -13.10
CA HIS A 28 -1.11 0.49 -13.03
C HIS A 28 -1.20 1.20 -11.66
N SER A 29 -1.86 0.58 -10.69
CA SER A 29 -2.07 1.10 -9.34
C SER A 29 -2.59 2.53 -9.38
N LEU A 30 -3.69 2.78 -10.10
CA LEU A 30 -4.27 4.12 -10.33
C LEU A 30 -5.56 4.30 -9.50
N PRO A 31 -5.47 4.62 -8.18
CA PRO A 31 -6.66 4.71 -7.32
C PRO A 31 -7.76 5.61 -7.87
N HIS A 32 -7.39 6.76 -8.44
CA HIS A 32 -8.37 7.69 -9.00
C HIS A 32 -9.08 7.14 -10.25
N ALA A 33 -8.36 6.42 -11.12
CA ALA A 33 -8.98 5.79 -12.28
C ALA A 33 -9.91 4.65 -11.87
N VAL A 34 -9.51 3.83 -10.89
CA VAL A 34 -10.36 2.80 -10.28
C VAL A 34 -11.64 3.42 -9.72
N ASP A 35 -11.53 4.46 -8.90
CA ASP A 35 -12.67 5.17 -8.31
C ASP A 35 -13.62 5.73 -9.39
N VAL A 36 -13.06 6.39 -10.40
CA VAL A 36 -13.81 6.96 -11.53
C VAL A 36 -14.54 5.91 -12.37
N LEU A 37 -13.92 4.75 -12.62
CA LEU A 37 -14.50 3.66 -13.40
C LEU A 37 -15.63 2.99 -12.61
N LEU A 38 -15.41 2.68 -11.33
CA LEU A 38 -16.42 2.09 -10.45
C LEU A 38 -17.63 3.04 -10.28
N ALA A 39 -17.39 4.34 -10.08
CA ALA A 39 -18.46 5.34 -9.98
C ALA A 39 -19.29 5.51 -11.26
N ARG A 40 -18.73 5.13 -12.42
CA ARG A 40 -19.43 5.13 -13.71
C ARG A 40 -20.14 3.81 -14.02
N GLY A 41 -20.01 2.81 -13.15
CA GLY A 41 -20.67 1.51 -13.31
C GLY A 41 -19.88 0.49 -14.12
N ALA A 42 -18.55 0.56 -14.10
CA ALA A 42 -17.73 -0.56 -14.57
C ALA A 42 -18.14 -1.86 -13.86
N ASP A 43 -18.22 -2.96 -14.59
CA ASP A 43 -18.77 -4.21 -14.08
C ASP A 43 -17.80 -4.88 -13.09
N ILE A 44 -18.13 -4.76 -11.81
CA ILE A 44 -17.39 -5.40 -10.72
C ILE A 44 -17.74 -6.88 -10.56
N ALA A 45 -18.91 -7.33 -11.04
CA ALA A 45 -19.36 -8.71 -10.86
C ALA A 45 -18.55 -9.69 -11.72
N SER A 46 -18.11 -9.25 -12.90
CA SER A 46 -17.21 -10.02 -13.78
C SER A 46 -15.73 -9.63 -13.65
N PHE A 47 -15.39 -8.75 -12.70
CA PHE A 47 -14.01 -8.33 -12.49
C PHE A 47 -13.18 -9.45 -11.85
N GLU A 48 -12.10 -9.82 -12.54
CA GLU A 48 -11.06 -10.70 -12.02
C GLU A 48 -9.81 -9.88 -11.66
N PHE A 49 -9.25 -10.13 -10.48
CA PHE A 49 -8.05 -9.44 -10.03
C PHE A 49 -6.83 -9.81 -10.92
N PRO A 50 -5.97 -8.85 -11.28
CA PRO A 50 -4.83 -9.14 -12.16
C PRO A 50 -3.85 -10.14 -11.54
N THR A 51 -3.34 -11.05 -12.38
CA THR A 51 -2.38 -12.09 -11.97
C THR A 51 -0.98 -11.52 -11.66
N ALA A 52 -0.18 -12.28 -10.91
CA ALA A 52 1.20 -11.93 -10.55
C ALA A 52 2.09 -11.57 -11.75
N ALA A 53 1.87 -12.20 -12.91
CA ALA A 53 2.66 -11.95 -14.12
C ALA A 53 2.66 -10.47 -14.54
N TYR A 54 1.53 -9.77 -14.37
CA TYR A 54 1.41 -8.36 -14.71
C TYR A 54 2.17 -7.43 -13.78
N PHE A 55 2.36 -7.87 -12.55
CA PHE A 55 3.08 -7.13 -11.53
C PHE A 55 4.60 -7.23 -11.75
N VAL A 56 5.10 -8.43 -12.09
CA VAL A 56 6.53 -8.67 -12.38
C VAL A 56 7.06 -7.75 -13.49
N GLU A 57 6.35 -7.60 -14.62
CA GLU A 57 6.76 -6.74 -15.74
C GLU A 57 6.97 -5.27 -15.36
N ARG A 58 6.28 -4.78 -14.33
CA ARG A 58 6.39 -3.39 -13.87
C ARG A 58 7.39 -3.21 -12.74
N PHE A 59 7.66 -4.26 -11.97
CA PHE A 59 8.48 -4.19 -10.77
C PHE A 59 9.96 -4.43 -11.04
N GLU A 60 10.35 -5.00 -12.18
CA GLU A 60 11.77 -5.14 -12.54
C GLU A 60 12.47 -3.85 -13.02
N SER A 61 12.05 -2.67 -12.56
CA SER A 61 12.83 -1.44 -12.76
C SER A 61 13.75 -1.18 -11.56
N PRO A 62 15.03 -1.59 -11.60
CA PRO A 62 15.98 -1.40 -10.50
C PRO A 62 16.36 0.07 -10.22
N SER A 63 15.79 1.04 -10.93
CA SER A 63 16.11 2.47 -10.80
C SER A 63 15.10 3.28 -9.97
N SER A 64 14.11 2.65 -9.33
CA SER A 64 13.12 3.39 -8.52
C SER A 64 13.72 3.82 -7.18
N SER A 65 13.68 5.12 -6.85
CA SER A 65 14.19 5.61 -5.55
C SER A 65 13.50 4.93 -4.37
N ILE A 66 14.18 4.81 -3.22
CA ILE A 66 13.59 4.22 -1.99
C ILE A 66 12.27 4.92 -1.62
N ALA A 67 12.19 6.24 -1.78
CA ALA A 67 10.99 7.03 -1.51
C ALA A 67 9.82 6.66 -2.45
N SER A 68 10.09 6.29 -3.71
CA SER A 68 9.04 5.91 -4.66
C SER A 68 8.29 4.62 -4.27
N LYS A 69 8.89 3.77 -3.43
CA LYS A 69 8.22 2.59 -2.86
C LYS A 69 7.04 3.00 -1.98
N LEU A 70 7.20 4.06 -1.18
CA LEU A 70 6.15 4.60 -0.32
C LEU A 70 4.89 4.98 -1.11
N ALA A 71 5.08 5.70 -2.22
CA ALA A 71 3.98 6.05 -3.12
C ALA A 71 3.33 4.83 -3.77
N SER A 72 4.13 3.82 -4.10
CA SER A 72 3.61 2.63 -4.79
C SER A 72 2.78 1.75 -3.86
N VAL A 73 3.27 1.48 -2.65
CA VAL A 73 2.53 0.71 -1.62
C VAL A 73 1.21 1.40 -1.27
N SER A 74 1.26 2.71 -0.98
CA SER A 74 0.05 3.48 -0.63
C SER A 74 -0.99 3.48 -1.75
N ARG A 75 -0.55 3.54 -3.03
CA ARG A 75 -1.44 3.44 -4.19
C ARG A 75 -2.06 2.05 -4.34
N VAL A 76 -1.28 0.97 -4.18
CA VAL A 76 -1.82 -0.40 -4.22
C VAL A 76 -2.88 -0.59 -3.14
N LEU A 77 -2.59 -0.19 -1.90
CA LEU A 77 -3.57 -0.28 -0.80
C LEU A 77 -4.81 0.60 -1.03
N ALA A 78 -4.66 1.75 -1.68
CA ALA A 78 -5.82 2.59 -2.05
C ALA A 78 -6.67 1.98 -3.16
N VAL A 79 -6.05 1.30 -4.14
CA VAL A 79 -6.79 0.53 -5.15
C VAL A 79 -7.59 -0.59 -4.49
N VAL A 80 -6.96 -1.37 -3.60
CA VAL A 80 -7.63 -2.45 -2.85
C VAL A 80 -8.82 -1.90 -2.07
N ARG A 81 -8.64 -0.82 -1.31
CA ARG A 81 -9.72 -0.17 -0.56
C ARG A 81 -10.86 0.30 -1.47
N ASN A 82 -10.56 0.83 -2.66
CA ASN A 82 -11.58 1.26 -3.61
C ASN A 82 -12.39 0.08 -4.17
N LEU A 83 -11.74 -1.06 -4.43
CA LEU A 83 -12.43 -2.30 -4.82
C LEU A 83 -13.30 -2.80 -3.66
N GLU A 84 -12.75 -2.93 -2.45
CA GLU A 84 -13.45 -3.43 -1.26
C GLU A 84 -14.72 -2.61 -0.91
N LYS A 85 -14.70 -1.28 -1.15
CA LYS A 85 -15.89 -0.40 -0.97
C LYS A 85 -17.09 -0.81 -1.81
N THR A 86 -16.87 -1.50 -2.94
CA THR A 86 -17.95 -1.98 -3.81
C THR A 86 -18.50 -3.34 -3.40
N GLY A 87 -17.95 -3.94 -2.33
CA GLY A 87 -18.28 -5.30 -1.89
C GLY A 87 -17.40 -6.38 -2.52
N PHE A 88 -16.49 -6.03 -3.43
CA PHE A 88 -15.47 -6.94 -3.95
C PHE A 88 -14.58 -7.45 -2.80
N LYS A 89 -14.34 -8.75 -2.76
CA LYS A 89 -13.48 -9.37 -1.74
C LYS A 89 -12.31 -10.02 -2.44
N LEU A 90 -11.11 -9.58 -2.11
CA LEU A 90 -9.90 -10.30 -2.51
C LEU A 90 -9.96 -11.72 -1.94
N ASP A 91 -9.65 -12.70 -2.79
CA ASP A 91 -9.38 -14.04 -2.30
C ASP A 91 -7.93 -14.16 -1.80
N GLN A 92 -7.56 -15.36 -1.34
CA GLN A 92 -6.22 -15.61 -0.82
C GLN A 92 -5.13 -15.48 -1.89
N SER A 93 -5.44 -15.84 -3.13
CA SER A 93 -4.50 -15.78 -4.25
C SER A 93 -4.23 -14.32 -4.64
N ASP A 94 -5.28 -13.51 -4.69
CA ASP A 94 -5.18 -12.06 -4.93
C ASP A 94 -4.35 -11.38 -3.84
N ALA A 95 -4.60 -11.74 -2.58
CA ALA A 95 -3.85 -11.19 -1.46
C ALA A 95 -2.36 -11.57 -1.51
N LEU A 96 -2.04 -12.82 -1.88
CA LEU A 96 -0.65 -13.28 -2.03
C LEU A 96 0.10 -12.50 -3.12
N ILE A 97 -0.57 -12.12 -4.21
CA ILE A 97 0.03 -11.28 -5.26
C ILE A 97 0.48 -9.93 -4.67
N ILE A 98 -0.37 -9.29 -3.88
CA ILE A 98 -0.07 -8.01 -3.23
C ILE A 98 1.04 -8.17 -2.17
N MET A 99 1.00 -9.25 -1.37
CA MET A 99 2.02 -9.50 -0.35
C MET A 99 3.40 -9.76 -0.97
N ASN A 100 3.47 -10.55 -2.03
CA ASN A 100 4.73 -10.79 -2.76
C ASN A 100 5.28 -9.50 -3.36
N TYR A 101 4.41 -8.58 -3.80
CA TYR A 101 4.84 -7.26 -4.24
C TYR A 101 5.46 -6.43 -3.10
N PHE A 102 4.86 -6.46 -1.90
CA PHE A 102 5.40 -5.76 -0.74
C PHE A 102 6.71 -6.37 -0.23
N ASP A 103 6.86 -7.69 -0.32
CA ASP A 103 8.11 -8.40 -0.07
C ASP A 103 9.20 -7.97 -1.07
N TRP A 104 8.88 -7.92 -2.37
CA TRP A 104 9.80 -7.40 -3.40
C TRP A 104 10.22 -5.95 -3.13
N CYS A 105 9.33 -5.11 -2.60
CA CYS A 105 9.67 -3.75 -2.17
C CYS A 105 10.67 -3.73 -0.98
N ARG A 106 11.04 -4.89 -0.42
CA ARG A 106 11.87 -5.10 0.78
C ARG A 106 11.27 -4.46 2.03
N LEU A 107 9.96 -4.54 2.18
CA LEU A 107 9.26 -3.99 3.34
C LEU A 107 9.26 -4.96 4.52
N LEU A 108 9.46 -6.25 4.27
CA LEU A 108 9.51 -7.28 5.31
C LEU A 108 10.87 -7.38 6.01
N ASP A 109 11.92 -6.86 5.40
CA ASP A 109 13.26 -6.82 5.96
C ASP A 109 13.45 -5.55 6.79
N LYS A 110 13.13 -5.62 8.10
CA LYS A 110 13.50 -4.54 9.03
C LYS A 110 15.01 -4.29 8.89
N PRO A 111 15.45 -3.05 8.61
CA PRO A 111 16.88 -2.81 8.47
C PRO A 111 17.55 -3.06 9.82
N ALA A 112 18.63 -3.85 9.80
CA ALA A 112 19.28 -4.40 10.99
C ALA A 112 19.79 -3.33 11.98
N ASP A 113 20.00 -2.10 11.51
CA ASP A 113 20.68 -1.03 12.24
C ASP A 113 19.74 -0.01 12.90
N PHE A 114 18.42 -0.19 12.84
CA PHE A 114 17.49 0.75 13.49
C PHE A 114 17.23 0.40 14.96
N GLU A 115 17.93 1.16 15.82
CA GLU A 115 17.62 1.30 17.25
C GLU A 115 16.15 1.64 17.48
N GLU A 116 15.61 1.19 18.62
CA GLU A 116 14.33 1.69 19.10
C GLU A 116 14.40 3.21 19.30
N ASN A 117 13.34 3.92 18.92
CA ASN A 117 13.23 5.38 19.04
C ASN A 117 14.23 6.19 18.19
N TRP A 118 14.67 5.65 17.05
CA TRP A 118 15.52 6.37 16.07
C TRP A 118 15.01 7.76 15.67
N TYR A 119 13.70 7.98 15.74
CA TYR A 119 13.01 9.23 15.42
C TYR A 119 13.13 10.31 16.51
N GLN A 120 13.62 9.97 17.71
CA GLN A 120 13.90 10.92 18.79
C GLN A 120 15.29 11.57 18.67
N LYS A 121 16.12 11.13 17.72
CA LYS A 121 17.44 11.75 17.48
C LYS A 121 17.22 13.19 17.03
N GLU A 122 17.80 14.14 17.77
CA GLU A 122 17.62 15.59 17.61
C GLU A 122 17.74 16.04 16.15
N GLU A 123 18.78 15.58 15.45
CA GLU A 123 19.02 15.88 14.02
C GLU A 123 17.85 15.48 13.09
N PHE A 124 17.17 14.38 13.40
CA PHE A 124 16.02 13.91 12.63
C PHE A 124 14.73 14.56 13.11
N GLY A 125 14.52 14.64 14.43
CA GLY A 125 13.28 15.11 15.04
C GLY A 125 12.88 16.51 14.56
N GLU A 126 13.83 17.45 14.51
CA GLU A 126 13.56 18.82 14.05
C GLU A 126 13.17 18.87 12.55
N LYS A 127 13.88 18.12 11.71
CA LYS A 127 13.60 18.05 10.26
C LYS A 127 12.28 17.34 9.98
N ALA A 128 11.97 16.28 10.72
CA ALA A 128 10.72 15.53 10.56
C ALA A 128 9.52 16.31 11.10
N PHE A 129 9.69 17.09 12.18
CA PHE A 129 8.64 17.95 12.72
C PHE A 129 8.29 19.10 11.77
N SER A 130 9.28 19.69 11.11
CA SER A 130 9.07 20.77 10.14
C SER A 130 8.48 20.31 8.81
N LEU A 131 8.56 19.01 8.48
CA LEU A 131 8.01 18.45 7.25
C LEU A 131 6.51 18.16 7.42
N VAL A 132 5.68 19.09 6.98
CA VAL A 132 4.21 18.99 7.01
C VAL A 132 3.72 18.04 5.92
N ILE A 133 2.95 17.02 6.31
CA ILE A 133 2.36 16.02 5.39
C ILE A 133 1.00 16.48 4.88
N ASN A 134 0.17 16.97 5.79
CA ASN A 134 -1.13 17.54 5.48
C ASN A 134 -1.48 18.59 6.55
N SER A 135 -2.69 19.15 6.52
CA SER A 135 -3.11 20.22 7.43
C SER A 135 -3.04 19.87 8.92
N TRP A 136 -2.83 18.60 9.29
CA TRP A 136 -2.94 18.09 10.65
C TRP A 136 -1.70 17.38 11.17
N LEU A 137 -0.76 16.98 10.30
CA LEU A 137 0.32 16.07 10.65
C LEU A 137 1.65 16.51 10.04
N SER A 138 2.70 16.48 10.86
CA SER A 138 4.09 16.43 10.41
C SER A 138 4.52 14.98 10.10
N LEU A 139 5.68 14.80 9.48
CA LEU A 139 6.30 13.49 9.31
C LEU A 139 6.57 12.82 10.66
N LEU A 140 6.97 13.60 11.67
CA LEU A 140 7.20 13.09 13.02
C LEU A 140 5.90 12.61 13.69
N ASP A 141 4.79 13.32 13.48
CA ASP A 141 3.47 12.90 13.98
C ASP A 141 3.05 11.60 13.29
N LEU A 142 3.18 11.55 11.96
CA LEU A 142 2.81 10.38 11.16
C LEU A 142 3.59 9.12 11.55
N ILE A 143 4.89 9.23 11.83
CA ILE A 143 5.71 8.09 12.31
C ILE A 143 5.19 7.56 13.65
N GLN A 144 4.66 8.42 14.51
CA GLN A 144 4.18 8.03 15.84
C GLN A 144 2.72 7.57 15.87
N LEU A 145 1.97 7.74 14.77
CA LEU A 145 0.58 7.29 14.70
C LEU A 145 0.46 5.77 14.79
N LYS A 146 -0.61 5.31 15.43
CA LYS A 146 -1.00 3.90 15.36
C LYS A 146 -1.53 3.60 13.95
N PRO A 147 -1.34 2.36 13.44
CA PRO A 147 -1.80 2.00 12.10
C PRO A 147 -3.26 2.34 11.79
N LYS A 148 -4.18 2.08 12.74
CA LYS A 148 -5.61 2.40 12.58
C LYS A 148 -5.89 3.91 12.47
N ASP A 149 -5.10 4.73 13.16
CA ASP A 149 -5.27 6.18 13.12
C ASP A 149 -4.70 6.73 11.81
N ALA A 150 -3.55 6.21 11.37
CA ALA A 150 -2.94 6.56 10.08
C ALA A 150 -3.85 6.24 8.89
N GLU A 151 -4.57 5.11 8.91
CA GLU A 151 -5.52 4.71 7.86
C GLU A 151 -6.65 5.73 7.65
N ASN A 152 -7.06 6.42 8.72
CA ASN A 152 -8.14 7.41 8.68
C ASN A 152 -7.65 8.83 8.38
N LEU A 153 -6.44 9.17 8.83
CA LEU A 153 -5.92 10.54 8.77
C LEU A 153 -5.04 10.81 7.55
N VAL A 154 -4.54 9.77 6.88
CA VAL A 154 -3.59 9.92 5.77
C VAL A 154 -4.08 9.19 4.53
N ASN A 155 -4.16 9.95 3.43
CA ASN A 155 -4.58 9.43 2.14
C ASN A 155 -3.35 9.04 1.28
N TYR A 156 -3.57 8.27 0.21
CA TYR A 156 -2.46 7.83 -0.63
C TYR A 156 -1.76 8.98 -1.39
N LYS A 157 -2.45 10.10 -1.61
CA LYS A 157 -1.87 11.29 -2.24
C LYS A 157 -0.88 11.96 -1.30
N ASP A 158 -1.15 11.98 0.01
CA ASP A 158 -0.22 12.51 1.01
C ASP A 158 1.12 11.74 0.97
N TYR A 159 1.08 10.40 0.90
CA TYR A 159 2.28 9.57 0.73
C TYR A 159 2.96 9.79 -0.64
N CYS A 160 2.18 10.02 -1.69
CA CYS A 160 2.68 10.37 -3.01
C CYS A 160 3.40 11.72 -3.02
N GLU A 161 2.88 12.71 -2.30
CA GLU A 161 3.48 14.04 -2.17
C GLU A 161 4.76 13.97 -1.34
N LEU A 162 4.71 13.31 -0.18
CA LEU A 162 5.89 13.04 0.65
C LEU A 162 7.01 12.35 -0.15
N SER A 163 6.68 11.33 -0.94
CA SER A 163 7.69 10.62 -1.76
C SER A 163 8.41 11.48 -2.80
N ARG A 164 7.80 12.62 -3.17
CA ARG A 164 8.33 13.58 -4.15
C ARG A 164 8.86 14.86 -3.50
N SER A 165 8.75 14.99 -2.18
CA SER A 165 9.19 16.16 -1.44
C SER A 165 10.72 16.27 -1.50
N GLU A 166 11.18 17.48 -1.82
CA GLU A 166 12.60 17.80 -1.82
C GLU A 166 13.17 17.70 -0.39
N GLU A 167 12.42 18.20 0.60
CA GLU A 167 12.74 18.14 2.03
C GLU A 167 12.94 16.70 2.50
N PHE A 168 12.04 15.79 2.10
CA PHE A 168 12.16 14.37 2.42
C PHE A 168 13.39 13.74 1.77
N SER A 169 13.67 14.07 0.50
CA SER A 169 14.84 13.56 -0.21
C SER A 169 16.18 14.10 0.31
N LYS A 170 16.17 15.26 0.96
CA LYS A 170 17.35 15.88 1.61
C LYS A 170 17.71 15.25 2.95
N LEU A 171 16.83 14.43 3.52
CA LEU A 171 17.17 13.68 4.73
C LEU A 171 18.32 12.71 4.42
N PRO A 172 19.24 12.46 5.38
CA PRO A 172 20.23 11.41 5.24
C PRO A 172 19.59 10.08 4.84
N VAL A 173 20.22 9.35 3.91
CA VAL A 173 19.67 8.13 3.29
C VAL A 173 19.12 7.15 4.34
N LYS A 174 19.86 6.92 5.43
CA LYS A 174 19.41 6.08 6.55
C LYS A 174 18.03 6.48 7.10
N TYR A 175 17.74 7.77 7.26
CA TYR A 175 16.46 8.23 7.79
C TYR A 175 15.34 8.08 6.75
N VAL A 176 15.64 8.30 5.47
CA VAL A 176 14.68 8.02 4.39
C VAL A 176 14.31 6.55 4.38
N GLU A 177 15.29 5.65 4.47
CA GLU A 177 15.07 4.19 4.53
C GLU A 177 14.23 3.80 5.75
N ALA A 178 14.54 4.36 6.93
CA ALA A 178 13.77 4.14 8.16
C ALA A 178 12.32 4.59 8.02
N CYS A 179 12.11 5.81 7.50
CA CYS A 179 10.78 6.37 7.27
C CYS A 179 10.00 5.51 6.29
N VAL A 180 10.59 5.16 5.14
CA VAL A 180 9.92 4.35 4.12
C VAL A 180 9.54 2.99 4.69
N TRP A 181 10.44 2.33 5.41
CA TRP A 181 10.14 1.05 6.04
C TRP A 181 8.99 1.18 7.05
N HIS A 182 9.12 2.11 8.00
CA HIS A 182 8.15 2.29 9.10
C HIS A 182 6.76 2.68 8.60
N LEU A 183 6.69 3.62 7.65
CA LEU A 183 5.41 4.07 7.09
C LEU A 183 4.74 3.00 6.25
N CYS A 184 5.51 2.24 5.47
CA CYS A 184 5.01 1.11 4.71
C CYS A 184 4.50 -0.02 5.61
N ASP A 185 5.24 -0.37 6.67
CA ASP A 185 4.79 -1.35 7.69
C ASP A 185 3.48 -0.87 8.33
N THR A 186 3.44 0.40 8.75
CA THR A 186 2.25 1.00 9.38
C THR A 186 1.02 0.95 8.47
N MET A 187 1.13 1.34 7.19
CA MET A 187 -0.03 1.35 6.28
C MET A 187 -0.46 -0.05 5.84
N SER A 188 0.47 -0.99 5.75
CA SER A 188 0.19 -2.35 5.27
C SER A 188 -0.20 -3.31 6.39
N SER A 189 0.06 -2.98 7.66
CA SER A 189 -0.18 -3.88 8.80
C SER A 189 -1.63 -4.37 8.87
N GLY A 190 -2.60 -3.49 8.60
CA GLY A 190 -4.02 -3.86 8.60
C GLY A 190 -4.36 -4.87 7.49
N PHE A 191 -3.76 -4.70 6.31
CA PHE A 191 -3.90 -5.63 5.19
C PHE A 191 -3.27 -6.99 5.52
N PHE A 192 -2.03 -7.00 6.01
CA PHE A 192 -1.36 -8.24 6.42
C PHE A 192 -2.09 -8.94 7.56
N GLN A 193 -2.61 -8.22 8.54
CA GLN A 193 -3.43 -8.83 9.61
C GLN A 193 -4.68 -9.51 9.04
N ARG A 194 -5.38 -8.89 8.08
CA ARG A 194 -6.58 -9.50 7.48
C ARG A 194 -6.26 -10.74 6.65
N TYR A 195 -5.20 -10.68 5.85
CA TYR A 195 -4.97 -11.67 4.79
C TYR A 195 -3.79 -12.63 5.03
N ALA A 196 -2.92 -12.38 6.00
CA ALA A 196 -1.85 -13.31 6.39
C ALA A 196 -2.27 -14.22 7.56
N LEU A 197 -3.30 -13.85 8.33
CA LEU A 197 -3.85 -14.69 9.41
C LEU A 197 -4.73 -15.83 8.88
N GLU A 198 -5.40 -15.67 7.74
CA GLU A 198 -6.23 -16.72 7.14
C GLU A 198 -5.41 -17.93 6.63
N PRO A 199 -4.25 -17.75 5.95
CA PRO A 199 -3.31 -18.84 5.67
C PRO A 199 -2.80 -19.55 6.91
N LEU A 200 -2.59 -18.81 8.01
CA LEU A 200 -2.17 -19.41 9.28
C LEU A 200 -3.31 -20.24 9.91
N ARG A 201 -4.58 -19.88 9.70
CA ARG A 201 -5.73 -20.69 10.12
C ARG A 201 -5.91 -21.94 9.28
N GLU A 202 -5.72 -21.87 7.95
CA GLU A 202 -5.81 -23.04 7.07
C GLU A 202 -4.58 -23.96 7.20
N GLN A 203 -3.38 -23.40 7.41
CA GLN A 203 -2.15 -24.17 7.67
C GLN A 203 -2.03 -24.70 9.10
N MET A 204 -2.91 -24.30 10.03
CA MET A 204 -2.98 -24.89 11.37
C MET A 204 -3.44 -26.36 11.37
N HIS A 205 -3.88 -26.89 10.22
CA HIS A 205 -4.05 -28.34 10.04
C HIS A 205 -2.82 -29.07 9.48
N GLN A 206 -1.75 -28.38 9.05
CA GLN A 206 -0.57 -29.08 8.52
C GLN A 206 0.83 -28.57 8.88
N ARG A 207 1.09 -27.37 9.39
CA ARG A 207 2.43 -27.04 9.93
C ARG A 207 2.46 -25.75 10.75
N VAL A 208 2.96 -25.91 11.97
CA VAL A 208 3.35 -24.86 12.91
C VAL A 208 4.59 -24.11 12.39
N ARG A 209 4.51 -22.76 12.37
CA ARG A 209 5.56 -21.73 12.27
C ARG A 209 6.25 -21.55 10.91
N ILE A 210 6.43 -20.31 10.42
CA ILE A 210 7.55 -19.42 10.82
C ILE A 210 7.18 -17.91 10.69
N ARG A 211 7.40 -17.16 11.80
CA ARG A 211 7.76 -15.72 11.91
C ARG A 211 6.74 -14.56 11.87
N CYS A 212 5.50 -14.71 12.35
CA CYS A 212 4.69 -13.55 12.79
C CYS A 212 4.19 -13.62 14.24
N CYS A 213 4.47 -14.69 14.98
CA CYS A 213 3.81 -14.95 16.27
C CYS A 213 4.58 -14.52 17.53
N GLU A 214 5.67 -13.76 17.46
CA GLU A 214 6.36 -13.34 18.70
C GLU A 214 5.58 -12.24 19.44
N LYS A 215 5.06 -11.23 18.71
CA LYS A 215 4.25 -10.15 19.31
C LYS A 215 2.87 -10.60 19.81
N ILE A 216 2.25 -11.60 19.17
CA ILE A 216 0.94 -12.13 19.60
C ILE A 216 1.11 -13.03 20.84
N LEU A 217 2.23 -13.74 20.97
CA LEU A 217 2.51 -14.60 22.12
C LEU A 217 2.97 -13.82 23.36
N GLU A 218 3.61 -12.66 23.21
CA GLU A 218 3.92 -11.78 24.35
C GLU A 218 2.68 -11.15 24.97
N GLN A 219 1.66 -10.80 24.16
CA GLN A 219 0.41 -10.25 24.67
C GLN A 219 -0.47 -11.30 25.39
N LEU A 220 -0.28 -12.58 25.11
CA LEU A 220 -1.02 -13.69 25.74
C LEU A 220 -0.33 -14.26 26.99
N LYS A 221 0.90 -13.83 27.30
CA LYS A 221 1.61 -14.22 28.55
C LYS A 221 1.45 -13.23 29.70
N ASN A 222 0.81 -12.08 29.44
CA ASN A 222 0.55 -11.04 30.44
C ASN A 222 -0.93 -10.97 30.88
N GLN A 223 -1.63 -12.12 30.86
CA GLN A 223 -2.89 -12.33 31.57
C GLN A 223 -2.74 -13.45 32.59
#